data_AF-A0A961HXA2-F1
#
_entry.id   AF-A0A961HXA2-F1
#
_cell.length_a   1.000
_cell.length_b   1.000
_cell.length_c   1.000
_cell.angle_alpha   90.00
_cell.angle_beta   90.00
_cell.angle_gamma   90.00
#
_symmetry.space_group_name_H-M   'P 1'
#
loop_
_entity.id
_entity.type
_entity.pdbx_description
1 polymer ?
#
loop_
_entity_poly.entity_id
_entity_poly.type
_entity_poly.pdbx_seq_one_letter_code
_entity_poly.pdbx_strand_id
1 'polypeptide(L)'
;KHYGITTILSEQSLFSLSEPDKYAYRLIDYVKVKGKGDSVAMIEIFEGDPTEQRALKLSTRGKFERAMHAYLNRDFQAALEIFQSILDINAADTVVTFFVQRIRRFMEHGIPPDWDGITALDVK
;
A
#
# COMPACT_ATOMS: atom_id res chain seq x y z
N LYS A 1 -16.46 -16.25 -1.38
CA LYS A 1 -15.98 -15.30 -2.40
C LYS A 1 -14.76 -14.64 -1.80
N HIS A 2 -13.56 -15.03 -2.23
CA HIS A 2 -12.30 -14.54 -1.69
C HIS A 2 -11.71 -13.63 -2.75
N TYR A 3 -11.65 -12.33 -2.49
CA TYR A 3 -11.06 -11.37 -3.42
C TYR A 3 -10.07 -10.48 -2.67
N GLY A 4 -8.79 -10.70 -2.98
CA GLY A 4 -7.90 -9.60 -3.36
C GLY A 4 -7.16 -8.82 -2.29
N ILE A 5 -7.29 -9.13 -1.00
CA ILE A 5 -6.34 -8.66 0.03
C ILE A 5 -6.02 -9.81 0.97
N THR A 6 -4.80 -10.32 0.86
CA THR A 6 -4.25 -11.27 1.82
C THR A 6 -3.65 -10.45 2.96
N THR A 7 -4.46 -10.14 3.97
CA THR A 7 -4.06 -9.75 5.33
C THR A 7 -3.03 -8.62 5.47
N ILE A 8 -3.49 -7.47 5.97
CA ILE A 8 -2.61 -6.44 6.54
C ILE A 8 -2.06 -6.97 7.87
N LEU A 9 -0.77 -7.31 7.88
CA LEU A 9 -0.06 -7.68 9.10
C LEU A 9 0.74 -6.50 9.61
N SER A 10 0.77 -6.36 10.94
CA SER A 10 1.79 -5.53 11.59
C SER A 10 3.17 -6.12 11.35
N GLU A 11 4.20 -5.27 11.28
CA GLU A 11 5.61 -5.69 11.23
C GLU A 11 5.94 -6.78 12.26
N GLN A 12 5.45 -6.62 13.50
CA GLN A 12 5.63 -7.59 14.57
C GLN A 12 5.03 -8.97 14.24
N SER A 13 3.90 -9.01 13.54
CA SER A 13 3.27 -10.25 13.09
C SER A 13 4.03 -10.88 11.92
N LEU A 14 4.59 -10.08 11.01
CA LEU A 14 5.44 -10.57 9.91
C LEU A 14 6.75 -11.18 10.44
N PHE A 15 7.45 -10.51 11.35
CA PHE A 15 8.69 -11.02 11.95
C PHE A 15 8.47 -12.16 12.95
N SER A 16 7.23 -12.43 13.35
CA SER A 16 6.87 -13.66 14.07
C SER A 16 6.68 -14.87 13.16
N LEU A 17 6.62 -14.68 11.84
CA LEU A 17 6.62 -15.79 10.89
C LEU A 17 8.04 -16.35 10.79
N SER A 18 8.13 -17.68 10.77
CA SER A 18 9.40 -18.40 10.76
C SER A 18 10.27 -18.12 9.53
N GLU A 19 9.69 -17.67 8.40
CA GLU A 19 10.38 -17.44 7.13
C GLU A 19 9.73 -16.31 6.29
N PRO A 20 9.92 -15.02 6.63
CA PRO A 20 9.24 -13.90 5.97
C PRO A 20 9.64 -13.73 4.48
N ASP A 21 10.86 -14.12 4.11
CA ASP A 21 11.36 -14.03 2.72
C ASP A 21 10.66 -15.00 1.74
N LYS A 22 9.88 -15.95 2.25
CA LYS A 22 9.11 -16.91 1.43
C LYS A 22 7.81 -16.34 0.88
N TYR A 23 7.41 -15.14 1.29
CA TYR A 23 6.16 -14.54 0.86
C TYR A 23 6.41 -13.37 -0.09
N ALA A 24 5.65 -13.30 -1.17
CA ALA A 24 5.57 -12.13 -2.02
C ALA A 24 4.76 -11.06 -1.29
N TYR A 25 5.44 -10.02 -0.83
CA TYR A 25 4.85 -8.88 -0.16
C TYR A 25 5.44 -7.55 -0.64
N ARG A 26 4.75 -6.46 -0.34
CA ARG A 26 5.28 -5.10 -0.44
C ARG A 26 4.84 -4.28 0.75
N LEU A 27 5.70 -3.36 1.16
CA LEU A 27 5.37 -2.39 2.19
C LEU A 27 4.32 -1.42 1.62
N ILE A 28 3.21 -1.28 2.33
CA ILE A 28 2.20 -0.25 2.07
C ILE A 28 2.55 1.00 2.87
N ASP A 29 2.78 0.89 4.18
CA ASP A 29 2.88 2.07 5.06
C ASP A 29 3.63 1.77 6.38
N TYR A 30 3.98 2.81 7.13
CA TYR A 30 4.38 2.74 8.54
C TYR A 30 3.43 3.57 9.40
N VAL A 31 2.65 2.90 10.23
CA VAL A 31 1.62 3.47 11.11
C VAL A 31 2.22 3.74 12.50
N LYS A 32 2.17 4.97 13.02
CA LYS A 32 2.58 5.24 14.41
C LYS A 32 1.44 4.91 15.37
N VAL A 33 1.61 3.94 16.26
CA VAL A 33 0.57 3.56 17.22
C VAL A 33 0.59 4.53 18.41
N LYS A 34 -0.54 5.20 18.67
CA LYS A 34 -0.67 6.11 19.80
C LYS A 34 -0.48 5.33 21.11
N GLY A 35 0.55 5.66 21.88
CA GLY A 35 0.85 5.03 23.18
C GLY A 35 1.95 3.96 23.17
N LYS A 36 2.52 3.61 22.02
CA LYS A 36 3.73 2.78 21.92
C LYS A 36 4.80 3.54 21.11
N GLY A 37 6.07 3.38 21.48
CA GLY A 37 7.18 4.08 20.82
C GLY A 37 7.44 3.61 19.38
N ASP A 38 6.87 2.47 18.99
CA ASP A 38 7.21 1.76 17.77
C ASP A 38 6.19 2.02 16.64
N SER A 39 6.70 2.28 15.44
CA SER A 39 5.93 2.26 14.20
C SER A 39 5.55 0.82 13.83
N VAL A 40 4.35 0.64 13.28
CA VAL A 40 3.85 -0.63 12.77
C VAL A 40 3.87 -0.57 11.25
N ALA A 41 4.69 -1.40 10.59
CA ALA A 41 4.59 -1.58 9.15
C ALA A 41 3.24 -2.18 8.75
N MET A 42 2.66 -1.65 7.69
CA MET A 42 1.51 -2.17 6.96
C MET A 42 2.04 -2.83 5.70
N ILE A 43 1.75 -4.12 5.52
CA ILE A 43 2.21 -4.88 4.36
C ILE A 43 1.03 -5.42 3.55
N GLU A 44 1.20 -5.50 2.24
CA GLU A 44 0.36 -6.30 1.37
C GLU A 44 1.02 -7.65 1.17
N ILE A 45 0.34 -8.76 1.49
CA ILE A 45 0.76 -10.09 1.06
C ILE A 45 -0.03 -10.47 -0.19
N PHE A 46 0.69 -10.87 -1.24
CA PHE A 46 0.13 -11.25 -2.53
C PHE A 46 0.70 -12.57 -3.05
N GLU A 47 1.23 -13.42 -2.15
CA GLU A 47 1.73 -14.76 -2.50
C GLU A 47 0.64 -15.64 -3.17
N GLY A 48 -0.63 -15.42 -2.83
CA GLY A 48 -1.78 -16.14 -3.41
C GLY A 48 -2.22 -15.64 -4.79
N ASP A 49 -1.62 -14.55 -5.31
CA ASP A 49 -2.00 -14.00 -6.61
C ASP A 49 -1.49 -14.87 -7.77
N PRO A 50 -2.14 -14.81 -8.95
CA PRO A 50 -1.60 -15.41 -10.18
C PRO A 50 -0.14 -15.01 -10.40
N THR A 51 0.69 -15.94 -10.91
CA THR A 51 2.14 -15.71 -11.10
C THR A 51 2.46 -14.44 -11.88
N GLU A 52 1.66 -14.12 -12.91
CA GLU A 52 1.80 -12.88 -13.67
C GLU A 52 1.55 -11.64 -12.81
N GLN A 53 0.49 -11.64 -11.98
CA GLN A 53 0.18 -10.55 -11.07
C GLN A 53 1.27 -10.37 -10.00
N ARG A 54 1.81 -11.47 -9.46
CA ARG A 54 2.95 -11.43 -8.54
C ARG A 54 4.17 -10.79 -9.20
N ALA A 55 4.52 -11.21 -10.42
CA ALA A 55 5.64 -10.65 -11.16
C ALA A 55 5.47 -9.14 -11.44
N LEU A 56 4.27 -8.72 -11.84
CA LEU A 56 3.95 -7.30 -12.08
C LEU A 56 4.06 -6.47 -10.78
N LYS A 57 3.50 -6.94 -9.66
CA LYS A 57 3.61 -6.28 -8.35
C LYS A 57 5.05 -6.19 -7.87
N LEU A 58 5.84 -7.25 -8.05
CA LEU A 58 7.28 -7.23 -7.72
C LEU A 58 8.05 -6.24 -8.60
N SER A 59 7.77 -6.20 -9.91
CA SER A 59 8.44 -5.28 -10.84
C SER A 59 8.15 -3.80 -10.55
N THR A 60 6.99 -3.51 -9.96
CA THR A 60 6.54 -2.15 -9.66
C THR A 60 6.79 -1.74 -8.20
N ARG A 61 7.32 -2.64 -7.36
CA ARG A 61 7.54 -2.43 -5.92
C ARG A 61 8.27 -1.13 -5.59
N GLY A 62 9.40 -0.87 -6.26
CA GLY A 62 10.18 0.35 -6.00
C GLY A 62 9.45 1.64 -6.41
N LYS A 63 8.58 1.60 -7.45
CA LYS A 63 7.72 2.74 -7.77
C LYS A 63 6.66 2.95 -6.70
N PHE A 64 6.07 1.85 -6.24
CA PHE A 64 5.03 1.87 -5.21
C PHE A 64 5.55 2.50 -3.91
N GLU A 65 6.73 2.09 -3.44
CA GLU A 65 7.36 2.66 -2.24
C GLU A 65 7.58 4.18 -2.35
N ARG A 66 8.05 4.67 -3.52
CA ARG A 66 8.21 6.12 -3.75
C ARG A 66 6.89 6.86 -3.79
N ALA A 67 5.86 6.27 -4.39
CA ALA A 67 4.52 6.86 -4.43
C ALA A 67 3.92 6.97 -3.02
N MET A 68 4.11 5.95 -2.20
CA MET A 68 3.73 5.97 -0.78
C MET A 68 4.49 7.04 0.00
N HIS A 69 5.80 7.17 -0.22
CA HIS A 69 6.58 8.24 0.41
C HIS A 69 6.07 9.64 0.04
N ALA A 70 5.75 9.88 -1.23
CA ALA A 70 5.15 11.14 -1.66
C ALA A 70 3.76 11.36 -1.04
N TYR A 71 2.91 10.32 -1.02
CA TYR A 71 1.58 10.35 -0.44
C TYR A 71 1.60 10.72 1.05
N LEU A 72 2.48 10.11 1.84
CA LEU A 72 2.62 10.38 3.28
C LEU A 72 3.14 11.80 3.56
N ASN A 73 3.98 12.33 2.67
CA ASN A 73 4.46 13.71 2.74
C ASN A 73 3.46 14.74 2.18
N ARG A 74 2.24 14.31 1.84
CA ARG A 74 1.18 15.15 1.23
C ARG A 74 1.55 15.73 -0.13
N ASP A 75 2.59 15.19 -0.77
CA ASP A 75 2.90 15.49 -2.17
C ASP A 75 2.00 14.63 -3.08
N PHE A 76 0.73 14.99 -3.08
CA PHE A 76 -0.32 14.25 -3.76
C PHE A 76 -0.15 14.25 -5.29
N GLN A 77 0.40 15.33 -5.85
CA GLN A 77 0.66 15.42 -7.27
C GLN A 77 1.74 14.40 -7.68
N ALA A 78 2.88 14.38 -6.99
CA ALA A 78 3.95 13.42 -7.28
C ALA A 78 3.49 11.97 -7.02
N ALA A 79 2.75 11.74 -5.94
CA ALA A 79 2.20 10.41 -5.64
C ALA A 79 1.28 9.92 -6.76
N LEU A 80 0.36 10.77 -7.24
CA LEU A 80 -0.58 10.44 -8.30
C LEU A 80 0.12 10.06 -9.60
N GLU A 81 1.13 10.84 -10.01
CA GLU A 81 1.92 10.57 -11.22
C GLU A 81 2.63 9.22 -11.15
N ILE A 82 3.27 8.91 -10.02
CA ILE A 82 3.96 7.63 -9.85
C ILE A 82 2.96 6.48 -9.83
N PHE A 83 1.85 6.60 -9.11
CA PHE A 83 0.82 5.55 -9.09
C PHE A 83 0.19 5.31 -10.45
N GLN A 84 -0.06 6.37 -11.23
CA GLN A 84 -0.57 6.22 -12.59
C GLN A 84 0.41 5.44 -13.47
N SER A 85 1.72 5.71 -13.33
CA SER A 85 2.77 4.94 -14.03
C SER A 85 2.89 3.47 -13.61
N ILE A 86 2.33 3.11 -12.44
CA ILE A 86 2.22 1.72 -12.00
C ILE A 86 1.00 1.08 -12.64
N LEU A 87 -0.14 1.78 -12.72
CA LEU A 87 -1.34 1.29 -13.42
C LEU A 87 -1.11 1.11 -14.93
N ASP A 88 -0.22 1.89 -15.53
CA ASP A 88 0.19 1.69 -16.93
C ASP A 88 0.93 0.35 -17.14
N ILE A 89 1.55 -0.20 -16.08
CA ILE A 89 2.23 -1.51 -16.09
C ILE A 89 1.29 -2.61 -15.61
N ASN A 90 0.52 -2.35 -14.55
CA ASN A 90 -0.42 -3.29 -13.95
C ASN A 90 -1.75 -2.60 -13.66
N ALA A 91 -2.62 -2.54 -14.66
CA ALA A 91 -3.95 -1.94 -14.53
C ALA A 91 -4.86 -2.71 -13.55
N ALA A 92 -4.52 -3.97 -13.21
CA ALA A 92 -5.27 -4.80 -12.27
C ALA A 92 -4.83 -4.61 -10.81
N ASP A 93 -3.87 -3.74 -10.52
CA ASP A 93 -3.41 -3.47 -9.15
C ASP A 93 -4.48 -2.67 -8.37
N THR A 94 -5.26 -3.39 -7.57
CA THR A 94 -6.39 -2.86 -6.80
C THR A 94 -5.95 -1.90 -5.69
N VAL A 95 -4.80 -2.13 -5.07
CA VAL A 95 -4.25 -1.26 -4.02
C VAL A 95 -3.79 0.05 -4.63
N VAL A 96 -3.10 0.02 -5.77
CA VAL A 96 -2.72 1.25 -6.49
C VAL A 96 -3.96 2.02 -6.93
N THR A 97 -4.96 1.34 -7.48
CA THR A 97 -6.23 1.94 -7.91
C THR A 97 -6.91 2.68 -6.76
N PHE A 98 -6.92 2.08 -5.57
CA PHE A 98 -7.45 2.69 -4.36
C PHE A 98 -6.72 3.99 -4.00
N PHE A 99 -5.39 4.00 -4.00
CA PHE A 99 -4.61 5.20 -3.69
C PHE A 99 -4.84 6.31 -4.70
N VAL A 100 -4.91 6.00 -6.00
CA VAL A 100 -5.25 6.96 -7.06
C VAL A 100 -6.60 7.62 -6.79
N GLN A 101 -7.64 6.83 -6.50
CA GLN A 101 -8.98 7.35 -6.23
C GLN A 101 -9.00 8.25 -5.00
N ARG A 102 -8.29 7.85 -3.93
CA ARG A 102 -8.20 8.67 -2.72
C ARG A 102 -7.46 9.98 -2.96
N ILE A 103 -6.31 9.93 -3.63
CA ILE A 103 -5.52 11.13 -3.91
C ILE A 103 -6.36 12.15 -4.68
N ARG A 104 -7.08 11.70 -5.72
CA ARG A 104 -7.99 12.56 -6.48
C ARG A 104 -9.03 13.21 -5.56
N ARG A 105 -9.62 12.45 -4.63
CA ARG A 105 -10.56 12.98 -3.63
C ARG A 105 -9.92 14.03 -2.72
N PHE A 106 -8.69 13.82 -2.27
CA PHE A 106 -7.95 14.80 -1.45
C PHE A 106 -7.61 16.06 -2.21
N MET A 107 -7.26 15.95 -3.49
CA MET A 107 -7.00 17.10 -4.35
C MET A 107 -8.28 17.91 -4.62
N GLU A 108 -9.44 17.25 -4.72
CA GLU A 108 -10.72 17.90 -5.01
C GLU A 108 -11.39 18.50 -3.77
N HIS A 109 -11.37 17.80 -2.64
CA HIS A 109 -12.12 18.16 -1.43
C HIS A 109 -11.26 18.54 -0.23
N GLY A 110 -9.93 18.50 -0.39
CA GLY A 110 -8.99 18.63 0.71
C GLY A 110 -8.82 17.35 1.51
N ILE A 111 -7.81 17.35 2.39
CA ILE A 111 -7.57 16.27 3.35
C ILE A 111 -8.45 16.46 4.60
N PRO A 112 -8.96 15.37 5.21
CA PRO A 112 -9.60 15.45 6.51
C PRO A 112 -8.66 16.07 7.57
N PRO A 113 -9.18 16.88 8.51
CA PRO A 113 -8.35 17.53 9.55
C PRO A 113 -7.62 16.54 10.46
N ASP A 114 -8.19 15.35 10.62
CA ASP A 114 -7.72 14.23 11.42
C ASP A 114 -6.93 13.19 10.62
N TRP A 115 -6.62 13.49 9.35
CA TRP A 115 -5.85 12.58 8.51
C TRP A 115 -4.39 12.48 8.98
N ASP A 116 -4.04 11.29 9.45
CA ASP A 116 -2.73 10.91 10.01
C ASP A 116 -1.90 10.06 9.04
N GLY A 117 -2.32 9.97 7.77
CA GLY A 117 -1.70 9.11 6.76
C GLY A 117 -2.24 7.68 6.77
N ILE A 118 -2.81 7.24 7.89
CA ILE A 118 -3.13 5.84 8.16
C ILE A 118 -4.46 5.49 7.52
N THR A 119 -4.46 4.37 6.80
CA THR A 119 -5.63 3.90 6.08
C THR A 119 -6.04 2.52 6.57
N ALA A 120 -7.25 2.41 7.11
CA ALA A 120 -7.94 1.12 7.10
C ALA A 120 -8.35 0.81 5.65
N LEU A 121 -7.56 -0.02 4.96
CA LEU A 121 -7.86 -0.53 3.63
C LEU A 121 -8.94 -1.60 3.78
N ASP A 122 -10.20 -1.17 3.85
CA ASP A 122 -11.35 -2.07 3.82
C ASP A 122 -11.79 -2.22 2.35
N VAL A 123 -11.10 -3.10 1.61
CA VAL A 123 -11.44 -3.38 0.22
C VAL A 123 -12.46 -4.52 0.23
N LYS A 124 -13.71 -4.18 -0.12
CA LYS A 124 -14.84 -5.10 -0.23
C LYS A 124 -14.71 -6.09 -1.39
#